data_AF-U9VT19-F1
#
_entry.id   AF-U9VT19-F1
#
_cell.length_a   1.000
_cell.length_b   1.000
_cell.length_c   1.000
_cell.angle_alpha   90.00
_cell.angle_beta   90.00
_cell.angle_gamma   90.00
#
_symmetry.space_group_name_H-M   'P 1'
#
loop_
_entity.id
_entity.type
_entity.pdbx_description
1 polymer ?
#
loop_
_entity_poly.entity_id
_entity_poly.type
_entity_poly.pdbx_seq_one_letter_code
_entity_poly.pdbx_strand_id
1 'polypeptide(L)'
;MDGALVNRRFNTSIKENGGAGDVYEQAAVTQTRELFGCTVNDLYRETGGKKGRRDTLPQPAQEAYMVNESLAANELDRQIGTLGGESQDEVNSRILASVEQTSKQTRKWLPW
;
A
#
# COMPACT_ATOMS: atom_id res chain seq x y z
N MET A 1 -5.52 16.96 -1.74
CA MET A 1 -4.93 16.06 -0.73
C MET A 1 -3.55 15.67 -1.27
N ASP A 2 -2.49 15.70 -0.45
CA ASP A 2 -1.10 15.48 -0.91
C ASP A 2 -0.75 13.98 -0.83
N GLY A 3 -0.44 13.37 -1.97
CA GLY A 3 -0.09 11.95 -2.05
C GLY A 3 1.16 11.57 -1.24
N ALA A 4 2.11 12.49 -1.05
CA ALA A 4 3.27 12.26 -0.21
C ALA A 4 2.90 12.16 1.27
N LEU A 5 1.94 12.98 1.72
CA LEU A 5 1.42 12.95 3.09
C LEU A 5 0.65 11.64 3.35
N VAL A 6 -0.18 11.21 2.40
CA VAL A 6 -0.95 9.94 2.51
C VAL A 6 -0.01 8.74 2.59
N ASN A 7 0.97 8.66 1.70
CA ASN A 7 1.98 7.59 1.72
C ASN A 7 2.79 7.60 3.03
N ARG A 8 3.16 8.78 3.53
CA ARG A 8 3.84 8.90 4.83
C ARG A 8 2.99 8.35 5.97
N ARG A 9 1.70 8.68 6.01
CA ARG A 9 0.78 8.15 7.02
C ARG A 9 0.70 6.63 6.93
N PHE A 10 0.50 6.09 5.73
CA PHE A 10 0.46 4.64 5.50
C PHE A 10 1.72 3.92 6.01
N ASN A 11 2.91 4.43 5.68
CA ASN A 11 4.17 3.87 6.19
C ASN A 11 4.30 4.02 7.72
N THR A 12 3.72 5.07 8.30
CA THR A 12 3.70 5.25 9.76
C THR A 12 2.83 4.16 10.41
N SER A 13 1.63 3.89 9.89
CA SER A 13 0.75 2.82 10.37
C SER A 13 1.40 1.43 10.27
N ILE A 14 2.16 1.15 9.20
CA ILE A 14 2.98 -0.08 9.08
C ILE A 14 3.99 -0.16 10.23
N LYS A 15 4.72 0.93 10.47
CA LYS A 15 5.75 1.00 11.51
C LYS A 15 5.16 0.83 12.91
N GLU A 16 4.01 1.45 13.19
CA GLU A 16 3.32 1.38 14.48
C GLU A 16 2.76 -0.04 14.76
N ASN A 17 2.50 -0.82 13.72
CA ASN A 17 2.20 -2.24 13.82
C ASN A 17 3.44 -3.14 13.93
N GLY A 18 4.63 -2.56 14.09
CA GLY A 18 5.88 -3.32 14.24
C GLY A 18 6.51 -3.74 12.91
N GLY A 19 6.05 -3.23 11.77
CA GLY A 19 6.62 -3.54 10.47
C GLY A 19 8.07 -3.07 10.31
N ALA A 20 8.95 -3.96 9.87
CA ALA A 20 10.38 -3.69 9.68
C ALA A 20 10.95 -4.36 8.43
N GLY A 21 12.13 -3.90 7.99
CA GLY A 21 12.82 -4.44 6.83
C GLY A 21 12.15 -4.08 5.51
N ASP A 22 11.94 -5.09 4.67
CA ASP A 22 11.42 -4.96 3.30
C ASP A 22 9.89 -4.84 3.21
N VAL A 23 9.18 -4.92 4.35
CA VAL A 23 7.70 -4.85 4.40
C VAL A 23 7.13 -3.60 3.73
N TYR A 24 7.84 -2.46 3.75
CA TYR A 24 7.41 -1.22 3.10
C TYR A 24 7.42 -1.33 1.56
N GLU A 25 8.47 -1.93 1.01
CA GLU A 25 8.57 -2.20 -0.42
C GLU A 25 7.56 -3.27 -0.82
N GLN A 26 7.46 -4.36 -0.05
CA GLN A 26 6.48 -5.41 -0.29
C GLN A 26 5.05 -4.87 -0.22
N ALA A 27 4.72 -3.97 0.72
CA ALA A 27 3.40 -3.34 0.80
C ALA A 27 3.11 -2.49 -0.45
N ALA A 28 4.10 -1.77 -0.96
CA ALA A 28 3.98 -1.03 -2.23
C ALA A 28 3.75 -1.97 -3.42
N VAL A 29 4.46 -3.10 -3.48
CA VAL A 29 4.27 -4.13 -4.53
C VAL A 29 2.89 -4.76 -4.43
N THR A 30 2.48 -5.19 -3.24
CA THR A 30 1.19 -5.83 -2.95
C THR A 30 0.04 -4.91 -3.36
N GLN A 31 0.02 -3.66 -2.89
CA GLN A 31 -1.07 -2.76 -3.28
C GLN A 31 -1.09 -2.53 -4.79
N THR A 32 0.06 -2.40 -5.44
CA THR A 32 0.13 -2.15 -6.90
C THR A 32 -0.45 -3.33 -7.67
N ARG A 33 -0.06 -4.55 -7.30
CA ARG A 33 -0.56 -5.78 -7.90
C ARG A 33 -2.07 -5.90 -7.72
N GLU A 34 -2.58 -5.65 -6.54
CA GLU A 34 -4.00 -5.82 -6.27
C GLU A 34 -4.84 -4.72 -6.93
N LEU A 35 -4.40 -3.46 -6.89
CA LEU A 35 -5.11 -2.33 -7.48
C LEU A 35 -5.12 -2.39 -9.01
N PHE A 36 -3.98 -2.66 -9.64
CA PHE A 36 -3.82 -2.50 -11.09
C PHE A 36 -3.64 -3.81 -11.86
N GLY A 37 -3.41 -4.93 -11.16
CA GLY A 37 -3.19 -6.23 -11.79
C GLY A 37 -1.82 -6.38 -12.46
N CYS A 38 -0.86 -5.49 -12.18
CA CYS A 38 0.47 -5.48 -12.77
C CYS A 38 1.56 -5.23 -11.73
N THR A 39 2.84 -5.37 -12.12
CA THR A 39 3.95 -5.03 -11.23
C THR A 39 4.16 -3.51 -11.19
N VAL A 40 4.87 -3.01 -10.17
CA VAL A 40 5.29 -1.60 -10.09
C VAL A 40 6.05 -1.17 -11.35
N ASN A 41 6.94 -2.02 -11.86
CA ASN A 41 7.70 -1.71 -13.06
C ASN A 41 6.80 -1.64 -14.30
N ASP A 42 5.84 -2.55 -14.44
CA ASP A 42 4.90 -2.54 -15.56
C ASP A 42 4.03 -1.28 -15.52
N LEU A 43 3.52 -0.90 -14.34
CA LEU A 43 2.73 0.32 -14.17
C LEU A 43 3.48 1.56 -14.67
N TYR A 44 4.71 1.77 -14.22
CA TYR A 44 5.51 2.92 -14.66
C TYR A 44 5.87 2.85 -16.14
N ARG A 45 6.20 1.66 -16.65
CA ARG A 45 6.55 1.46 -18.07
C ARG A 45 5.36 1.76 -18.99
N GLU A 46 4.18 1.24 -18.67
CA GLU A 46 2.99 1.33 -19.51
C GLU A 46 2.36 2.73 -19.49
N THR A 47 2.51 3.44 -18.37
CA THR A 47 1.97 4.80 -18.23
C THR A 47 2.96 5.90 -18.63
N GLY A 48 4.22 5.56 -18.89
CA GLY A 48 5.29 6.53 -19.15
C GLY A 48 5.76 7.30 -17.91
N GLY A 49 5.33 6.89 -16.71
CA GLY A 49 5.75 7.48 -15.45
C GLY A 49 7.23 7.21 -15.11
N LYS A 50 7.83 8.10 -14.33
CA LYS A 50 9.20 7.92 -13.80
C LYS A 50 9.17 6.99 -12.60
N LYS A 51 9.93 5.89 -12.65
CA LYS A 51 10.00 4.91 -11.56
C LYS A 51 10.26 5.58 -10.20
N GLY A 52 9.44 5.23 -9.21
CA GLY A 52 9.50 5.78 -7.86
C GLY A 52 8.91 7.19 -7.69
N ARG A 53 8.42 7.81 -8.77
CA ARG A 53 7.80 9.13 -8.78
C ARG A 53 6.30 9.00 -9.06
N ARG A 54 5.53 8.72 -8.01
CA ARG A 54 4.07 8.54 -8.13
C ARG A 54 3.35 9.77 -8.69
N ASP A 55 3.90 10.96 -8.45
CA ASP A 55 3.44 12.24 -9.02
C ASP A 55 3.48 12.28 -10.55
N THR A 56 4.19 11.34 -11.17
CA THR A 56 4.31 11.24 -12.64
C THR A 56 3.42 10.15 -13.25
N LEU A 57 2.67 9.40 -12.43
CA LEU A 57 1.66 8.47 -12.94
C LEU A 57 0.42 9.23 -13.43
N PRO A 58 -0.46 8.62 -14.24
CA PRO A 58 -1.75 9.20 -14.60
C PRO A 58 -2.58 9.49 -13.35
N GLN A 59 -3.36 10.58 -13.38
CA GLN A 59 -4.19 11.01 -12.26
C GLN A 59 -5.03 9.88 -11.64
N PRO A 60 -5.69 8.99 -12.42
CA PRO A 60 -6.45 7.88 -11.84
C PRO A 60 -5.60 6.92 -10.99
N ALA A 61 -4.36 6.64 -11.41
CA ALA A 61 -3.45 5.78 -10.66
C ALA A 61 -2.98 6.47 -9.37
N GLN A 62 -2.73 7.78 -9.41
CA GLN A 62 -2.40 8.56 -8.21
C GLN A 62 -3.54 8.53 -7.19
N GLU A 63 -4.76 8.76 -7.65
CA GLU A 63 -5.96 8.73 -6.80
C GLU A 63 -6.22 7.33 -6.22
N ALA A 64 -6.08 6.28 -7.02
CA ALA A 64 -6.21 4.89 -6.56
C ALA A 64 -5.21 4.57 -5.44
N TYR A 65 -3.93 4.97 -5.58
CA TYR A 65 -2.96 4.85 -4.50
C TYR A 65 -3.40 5.62 -3.25
N MET A 66 -3.81 6.88 -3.39
CA MET A 66 -4.18 7.72 -2.25
C MET A 66 -5.39 7.17 -1.49
N VAL A 67 -6.41 6.69 -2.21
CA VAL A 67 -7.59 6.09 -1.58
C VAL A 67 -7.22 4.81 -0.85
N ASN A 68 -6.51 3.89 -1.53
CA ASN A 68 -6.09 2.63 -0.93
C ASN A 68 -5.22 2.85 0.31
N GLU A 69 -4.23 3.74 0.24
CA GLU A 69 -3.31 4.01 1.35
C GLU A 69 -4.01 4.66 2.53
N SER A 70 -5.01 5.51 2.28
CA SER A 70 -5.83 6.07 3.35
C SER A 70 -6.66 4.99 4.05
N LEU A 71 -7.23 4.05 3.29
CA LEU A 71 -8.01 2.94 3.83
C LEU A 71 -7.12 1.93 4.57
N ALA A 72 -5.98 1.57 3.98
CA ALA A 72 -5.04 0.63 4.56
C ALA A 72 -4.39 1.19 5.83
N ALA A 73 -4.06 2.49 5.86
CA ALA A 73 -3.62 3.16 7.07
C ALA A 73 -4.69 3.08 8.16
N ASN A 74 -5.95 3.42 7.86
CA ASN A 74 -7.04 3.33 8.83
C ASN A 74 -7.23 1.90 9.38
N GLU A 75 -7.14 0.89 8.52
CA GLU A 75 -7.28 -0.50 8.96
C GLU A 75 -6.10 -0.95 9.83
N LEU A 76 -4.86 -0.62 9.43
CA LEU A 76 -3.68 -0.88 10.25
C LEU A 76 -3.73 -0.13 11.58
N ASP A 77 -4.19 1.12 11.61
CA ASP A 77 -4.36 1.91 12.83
C ASP A 77 -5.31 1.20 13.83
N ARG A 78 -6.39 0.57 13.33
CA ARG A 78 -7.33 -0.22 14.16
C ARG A 78 -6.73 -1.52 14.67
N GLN A 79 -5.67 -2.00 14.03
CA GLN A 79 -5.02 -3.25 14.35
C GLN A 79 -3.75 -3.05 15.22
N ILE A 80 -3.40 -1.81 15.57
CA ILE A 80 -2.24 -1.51 16.44
C ILE A 80 -2.34 -2.30 17.75
N GLY A 81 -1.24 -2.99 18.09
CA GLY A 81 -1.16 -3.85 19.27
C GLY A 81 -1.83 -5.23 19.11
N THR A 82 -2.51 -5.49 17.98
CA THR A 82 -3.16 -6.79 17.69
C THR A 82 -2.38 -7.62 16.66
N LEU A 83 -1.63 -6.96 15.77
CA LEU A 83 -0.70 -7.62 14.85
C LEU A 83 0.57 -8.04 15.58
N GLY A 84 0.44 -9.06 16.43
CA GLY A 84 1.57 -9.75 17.05
C GLY A 84 2.06 -10.92 16.19
N GLY A 85 3.20 -11.48 16.56
CA GLY A 85 3.77 -12.69 15.96
C GLY A 85 4.96 -13.16 16.79
N GLU A 86 5.32 -14.42 16.65
CA GLU A 86 6.50 -15.00 17.31
C GLU A 86 7.81 -14.54 16.63
N SER A 87 7.71 -14.01 15.41
CA SER A 87 8.84 -13.52 14.61
C SER A 87 8.48 -12.25 13.83
N GLN A 88 9.50 -11.51 13.40
CA GLN A 88 9.33 -10.34 12.54
C GLN A 88 8.66 -10.69 11.21
N ASP A 89 8.99 -11.86 10.64
CA ASP A 89 8.40 -12.34 9.39
C ASP A 89 6.90 -12.58 9.53
N GLU A 90 6.46 -13.07 10.68
CA GLU A 90 5.03 -13.26 10.95
C GLU A 90 4.30 -11.91 11.08
N VAL A 91 4.87 -10.95 11.82
CA VAL A 91 4.32 -9.58 11.92
C VAL A 91 4.22 -8.95 10.53
N ASN A 92 5.29 -8.99 9.75
CA ASN A 92 5.33 -8.45 8.39
C ASN A 92 4.30 -9.14 7.49
N SER A 93 4.17 -10.46 7.57
CA SER A 93 3.19 -11.23 6.78
C SER A 93 1.75 -10.82 7.10
N ARG A 94 1.43 -10.59 8.38
CA ARG A 94 0.09 -10.13 8.78
C ARG A 94 -0.20 -8.71 8.32
N ILE A 95 0.77 -7.81 8.37
CA ILE A 95 0.66 -6.45 7.81
C ILE A 95 0.37 -6.54 6.30
N LEU A 96 1.13 -7.34 5.56
CA LEU A 96 0.95 -7.49 4.11
C LEU A 96 -0.41 -8.09 3.77
N ALA A 97 -0.90 -9.05 4.55
CA ALA A 97 -2.24 -9.61 4.38
C ALA A 97 -3.34 -8.55 4.59
N SER A 98 -3.18 -7.67 5.58
CA SER A 98 -4.11 -6.54 5.82
C SER A 98 -4.12 -5.53 4.66
N VAL A 99 -2.93 -5.21 4.13
CA VAL A 99 -2.78 -4.36 2.93
C VAL A 99 -3.41 -5.03 1.71
N GLU A 100 -3.13 -6.31 1.47
CA GLU A 100 -3.68 -7.09 0.35
C GLU A 100 -5.21 -7.10 0.38
N GLN A 101 -5.80 -7.39 1.55
CA GLN A 101 -7.25 -7.42 1.73
C GLN A 101 -7.87 -6.05 1.43
N THR A 102 -7.28 -4.98 1.97
CA THR A 102 -7.76 -3.61 1.75
C THR A 102 -7.65 -3.19 0.29
N SER A 103 -6.57 -3.56 -0.40
CA SER A 103 -6.40 -3.27 -1.82
C SER A 103 -7.38 -4.04 -2.71
N LYS A 104 -7.66 -5.31 -2.41
CA LYS A 104 -8.72 -6.08 -3.08
C LYS A 104 -10.09 -5.45 -2.89
N GLN A 105 -10.39 -4.95 -1.69
CA GLN A 105 -11.66 -4.27 -1.42
C GLN A 105 -11.74 -2.93 -2.16
N THR A 106 -10.68 -2.13 -2.14
CA THR A 106 -10.63 -0.83 -2.82
C THR A 106 -10.89 -0.99 -4.32
N ARG A 107 -10.25 -1.96 -4.98
CA ARG A 107 -10.49 -2.25 -6.40
C ARG A 107 -11.92 -2.67 -6.71
N LYS A 108 -12.59 -3.37 -5.78
CA LYS A 108 -14.01 -3.72 -5.94
C LYS A 108 -14.93 -2.51 -5.85
N TRP A 109 -14.59 -1.53 -5.02
CA TRP A 109 -15.39 -0.31 -4.83
C TRP A 109 -15.16 0.71 -5.93
N LEU A 110 -13.94 0.78 -6.45
CA LEU A 110 -13.50 1.75 -7.45
C LEU A 110 -12.80 1.02 -8.59
N PRO A 111 -13.55 0.42 -9.54
CA PRO A 111 -12.96 -0.15 -10.73
C PRO A 111 -12.52 0.99 -11.66
N TRP A 112 -11.21 1.22 -11.74
CA TRP A 112 -10.57 2.12 -12.71
C TRP A 112 -10.18 1.37 -13.98
#